data_AF-A0A7C1Z282-F1
#
_entry.id   AF-A0A7C1Z282-F1
#
_cell.length_a   1.000
_cell.length_b   1.000
_cell.length_c   1.000
_cell.angle_alpha   90.00
_cell.angle_beta   90.00
_cell.angle_gamma   90.00
#
_symmetry.space_group_name_H-M   'P 1'
#
loop_
_entity.id
_entity.type
_entity.pdbx_description
1 polymer ?
#
loop_
_entity_poly.entity_id
_entity_poly.type
_entity_poly.pdbx_seq_one_letter_code
_entity_poly.pdbx_strand_id
1 'polypeptide(L)'
;GQVWGTAYGSINSPVVFTSYVESKFIEAEAHLRKTTPDQSAADGAYRDAVQASLAKFDVSNANWEALYANNKFIPVTLEDIAVAKYTALFLQAEAYTNFRRTGYPALTPVSGFEIPSRLPYPTDERLYNVANRPSVTIFTKMGWMP
;
A
#
# COMPACT_ATOMS: atom_id res chain seq x y z
N GLY A 1 -3.05 -23.14 -19.13
CA GLY A 1 -3.97 -21.98 -19.02
C GLY A 1 -3.41 -21.06 -17.97
N GLN A 2 -3.23 -19.78 -18.28
CA GLN A 2 -2.68 -18.80 -17.34
C GLN A 2 -3.68 -18.61 -16.19
N VAL A 3 -3.32 -19.04 -14.98
CA VAL A 3 -4.18 -19.00 -13.77
C VAL A 3 -4.36 -17.57 -13.23
N TRP A 4 -3.54 -16.63 -13.71
CA TRP A 4 -3.51 -15.23 -13.31
C TRP A 4 -3.87 -14.33 -14.50
N GLY A 5 -4.66 -13.28 -14.25
CA GLY A 5 -5.08 -12.31 -15.27
C GLY A 5 -3.90 -11.70 -16.04
N THR A 6 -4.15 -11.28 -17.28
CA THR A 6 -3.11 -10.79 -18.21
C THR A 6 -2.30 -9.60 -17.67
N ALA A 7 -2.87 -8.83 -16.75
CA ALA A 7 -2.20 -7.70 -16.09
C ALA A 7 -0.92 -8.12 -15.32
N TYR A 8 -0.91 -9.31 -14.71
CA TYR A 8 0.21 -9.77 -13.86
C TYR A 8 0.77 -11.14 -14.23
N GLY A 9 -0.01 -11.99 -14.90
CA GLY A 9 0.39 -13.36 -15.21
C GLY A 9 1.14 -13.54 -16.54
N SER A 10 1.21 -12.50 -17.37
CA SER A 10 1.79 -12.58 -18.71
C SER A 10 3.31 -12.42 -18.63
N ILE A 11 4.04 -13.08 -19.54
CA ILE A 11 5.50 -12.86 -19.69
C ILE A 11 5.85 -11.39 -20.01
N ASN A 12 4.91 -10.68 -20.63
CA ASN A 12 5.04 -9.26 -20.97
C ASN A 12 4.40 -8.32 -19.93
N SER A 13 3.96 -8.85 -18.78
CA SER A 13 3.39 -8.01 -17.71
C SER A 13 4.45 -7.04 -17.18
N PRO A 14 4.12 -5.75 -16.99
CA PRO A 14 5.10 -4.76 -16.55
C PRO A 14 5.51 -4.97 -15.09
N VAL A 15 6.81 -4.83 -14.82
CA VAL A 15 7.34 -4.76 -13.45
C VAL A 15 7.32 -3.30 -13.01
N VAL A 16 6.34 -2.95 -12.18
CA VAL A 16 6.11 -1.56 -11.76
C VAL A 16 6.90 -1.27 -10.48
N PHE A 17 7.89 -0.38 -10.57
CA PHE A 17 8.66 0.11 -9.42
C PHE A 17 7.92 1.22 -8.65
N THR A 18 7.45 2.23 -9.38
CA THR A 18 6.59 3.29 -8.87
C THR A 18 5.48 3.56 -9.89
N SER A 19 4.34 4.05 -9.43
CA SER A 19 3.19 4.30 -10.30
C SER A 19 2.54 5.64 -10.01
N TYR A 20 1.91 6.22 -11.03
CA TYR A 20 1.09 7.41 -10.87
C TYR A 20 -0.01 7.22 -9.80
N VAL A 21 -0.63 6.02 -9.78
CA VAL A 21 -1.62 5.63 -8.76
C VAL A 21 -1.04 5.78 -7.35
N GLU A 22 0.15 5.24 -7.13
CA GLU A 22 0.84 5.35 -5.85
C GLU A 22 1.16 6.81 -5.49
N SER A 23 1.70 7.58 -6.44
CA SER A 23 2.01 8.99 -6.23
C SER A 23 0.78 9.81 -5.83
N LYS A 24 -0.38 9.55 -6.45
CA LYS A 24 -1.63 10.22 -6.12
C LYS A 24 -2.17 9.86 -4.74
N PHE A 25 -2.03 8.59 -4.31
CA PHE A 25 -2.34 8.24 -2.92
C PHE A 25 -1.40 8.90 -1.91
N ILE A 26 -0.10 9.03 -2.23
CA ILE A 26 0.87 9.75 -1.39
C ILE A 26 0.52 11.24 -1.31
N GLU A 27 0.13 11.86 -2.43
CA GLU A 27 -0.34 13.24 -2.49
C GLU A 27 -1.57 13.43 -1.58
N ALA A 28 -2.58 12.58 -1.72
CA ALA A 28 -3.80 12.62 -0.90
C ALA A 28 -3.48 12.55 0.60
N GLU A 29 -2.63 11.60 0.99
CA GLU A 29 -2.20 11.45 2.38
C GLU A 29 -1.40 12.68 2.86
N ALA A 30 -0.52 13.23 2.03
CA ALA A 30 0.25 14.41 2.37
C ALA A 30 -0.66 15.61 2.62
N HIS A 31 -1.72 15.80 1.84
CA HIS A 31 -2.72 16.86 2.06
C HIS A 31 -3.43 16.74 3.41
N LEU A 32 -3.74 15.52 3.87
CA LEU A 32 -4.34 15.30 5.20
C LEU A 32 -3.35 15.44 6.35
N ARG A 33 -2.05 15.17 6.13
CA ARG A 33 -1.00 15.25 7.16
C ARG A 33 -0.38 16.64 7.34
N LYS A 34 -0.78 17.63 6.54
CA LYS A 34 -0.33 19.03 6.71
C LYS A 34 -0.74 19.55 8.10
N THR A 35 0.02 20.51 8.63
CA THR A 35 -0.32 21.23 9.87
C THR A 35 -1.73 21.82 9.81
N THR A 36 -2.14 22.27 8.62
CA THR A 36 -3.53 22.60 8.28
C THR A 36 -3.98 21.65 7.16
N PRO A 37 -4.78 20.62 7.47
CA PRO A 37 -5.23 19.65 6.47
C PRO A 37 -6.02 20.32 5.35
N ASP A 38 -5.73 19.91 4.11
CA ASP A 38 -6.41 20.37 2.90
C ASP A 38 -7.30 19.24 2.37
N GLN A 39 -8.51 19.14 2.93
CA GLN A 39 -9.43 18.04 2.63
C GLN A 39 -9.84 18.01 1.16
N SER A 40 -10.08 19.18 0.55
CA SER A 40 -10.55 19.24 -0.84
C SER A 40 -9.53 18.70 -1.83
N ALA A 41 -8.25 19.04 -1.62
CA ALA A 41 -7.16 18.50 -2.43
C ALA A 41 -6.89 17.02 -2.12
N ALA A 42 -7.01 16.59 -0.86
CA ALA A 42 -6.90 15.18 -0.50
C ALA A 42 -7.96 14.32 -1.19
N ASP A 43 -9.23 14.74 -1.14
CA ASP A 43 -10.33 14.07 -1.82
C ASP A 43 -10.10 14.06 -3.33
N GLY A 44 -9.60 15.16 -3.91
CA GLY A 44 -9.22 15.24 -5.32
C GLY A 44 -8.19 14.19 -5.73
N ALA A 45 -7.05 14.18 -5.04
CA ALA A 45 -5.97 13.24 -5.31
C ALA A 45 -6.38 11.78 -5.09
N TYR A 46 -7.21 11.49 -4.07
CA TYR A 46 -7.75 10.15 -3.84
C TYR A 46 -8.61 9.66 -5.02
N ARG A 47 -9.53 10.50 -5.50
CA ARG A 47 -10.38 10.15 -6.65
C ARG A 47 -9.55 9.89 -7.91
N ASP A 48 -8.58 10.75 -8.19
CA ASP A 48 -7.65 10.58 -9.32
C ASP A 48 -6.88 9.26 -9.21
N ALA A 49 -6.44 8.89 -8.00
CA ALA A 49 -5.74 7.62 -7.74
C ALA A 49 -6.64 6.41 -8.00
N VAL A 50 -7.89 6.43 -7.51
CA VAL A 50 -8.85 5.34 -7.71
C VAL A 50 -9.19 5.18 -9.19
N GLN A 51 -9.47 6.27 -9.90
CA GLN A 51 -9.73 6.24 -11.35
C GLN A 51 -8.53 5.70 -12.14
N ALA A 52 -7.32 6.16 -11.82
CA ALA A 52 -6.11 5.67 -12.48
C ALA A 52 -5.85 4.18 -12.18
N SER A 53 -6.21 3.71 -10.98
CA SER A 53 -6.11 2.29 -10.60
C SER A 53 -7.08 1.44 -11.42
N LEU A 54 -8.33 1.89 -11.60
CA LEU A 54 -9.31 1.21 -12.45
C LEU A 54 -8.87 1.18 -13.91
N ALA A 55 -8.40 2.32 -14.44
CA ALA A 55 -7.89 2.44 -15.80
C ALA A 55 -6.69 1.52 -16.06
N LYS A 56 -5.83 1.29 -15.06
CA LYS A 56 -4.69 0.34 -15.16
C LYS A 56 -5.14 -1.08 -15.51
N PHE A 57 -6.33 -1.49 -15.09
CA PHE A 57 -6.88 -2.83 -15.35
C PHE A 57 -7.95 -2.85 -16.44
N ASP A 58 -8.20 -1.71 -17.10
CA ASP A 58 -9.28 -1.55 -18.09
C ASP A 58 -10.65 -1.99 -17.55
N VAL A 59 -10.89 -1.70 -16.26
CA VAL A 59 -12.17 -1.98 -15.61
C VAL A 59 -12.93 -0.68 -15.41
N SER A 60 -14.22 -0.70 -15.71
CA SER A 60 -15.11 0.41 -15.42
C SER A 60 -16.47 -0.09 -14.97
N ASN A 61 -17.05 0.60 -14.00
CA ASN A 61 -18.42 0.38 -13.54
C ASN A 61 -18.98 1.72 -13.07
N ALA A 62 -19.82 2.34 -13.90
CA ALA A 62 -20.33 3.69 -13.66
C ALA A 62 -21.07 3.84 -12.31
N ASN A 63 -21.84 2.82 -11.90
CA ASN A 63 -22.56 2.86 -10.62
C ASN A 63 -21.62 2.80 -9.43
N TRP A 64 -20.62 1.91 -9.50
CA TRP A 64 -19.60 1.79 -8.45
C TRP A 64 -18.73 3.04 -8.39
N GLU A 65 -18.29 3.54 -9.55
CA GLU A 65 -17.47 4.75 -9.65
C GLU A 65 -18.21 5.96 -9.11
N ALA A 66 -19.50 6.13 -9.42
CA ALA A 66 -20.30 7.23 -8.87
C ALA A 66 -20.35 7.19 -7.33
N LEU A 67 -20.41 6.01 -6.73
CA LEU A 67 -20.58 5.83 -5.29
C LEU A 67 -19.25 5.88 -4.50
N TYR A 68 -18.15 5.40 -5.09
CA TYR A 68 -16.88 5.18 -4.38
C TYR A 68 -15.69 5.95 -4.97
N ALA A 69 -15.62 6.11 -6.30
CA ALA A 69 -14.50 6.79 -6.96
C ALA A 69 -14.75 8.29 -7.19
N ASN A 70 -16.01 8.69 -7.38
CA ASN A 70 -16.43 10.05 -7.73
C ASN A 70 -17.26 10.72 -6.63
N ASN A 71 -17.39 10.07 -5.48
CA ASN A 71 -18.13 10.61 -4.36
C ASN A 71 -17.45 11.88 -3.84
N LYS A 72 -18.22 12.97 -3.79
CA LYS A 72 -17.77 14.29 -3.28
C LYS A 72 -18.41 14.65 -1.95
N PHE A 73 -19.29 13.80 -1.43
CA PHE A 73 -20.07 14.07 -0.23
C PHE A 73 -19.44 13.48 1.02
N ILE A 74 -18.60 12.46 0.87
CA ILE A 74 -17.91 11.79 1.97
C ILE A 74 -16.42 12.14 1.88
N PRO A 75 -15.87 12.91 2.84
CA PRO A 75 -14.45 13.23 2.88
C PRO A 75 -13.64 11.96 3.17
N VAL A 76 -12.51 11.80 2.50
CA VAL A 76 -11.65 10.63 2.66
C VAL A 76 -10.83 10.74 3.95
N THR A 77 -10.66 9.61 4.62
CA THR A 77 -9.79 9.52 5.80
C THR A 77 -8.41 8.95 5.45
N LEU A 78 -7.46 9.04 6.38
CA LEU A 78 -6.15 8.39 6.24
C LEU A 78 -6.28 6.87 6.11
N GLU A 79 -7.27 6.27 6.77
CA GLU A 79 -7.57 4.84 6.67
C GLU A 79 -8.07 4.49 5.27
N ASP A 80 -9.03 5.24 4.73
CA ASP A 80 -9.56 5.01 3.38
C ASP A 80 -8.44 5.06 2.33
N ILE A 81 -7.57 6.07 2.42
CA ILE A 81 -6.41 6.22 1.53
C ILE A 81 -5.47 5.02 1.67
N ALA A 82 -5.13 4.61 2.90
CA ALA A 82 -4.18 3.53 3.13
C ALA A 82 -4.73 2.17 2.67
N VAL A 83 -6.03 1.91 2.87
CA VAL A 83 -6.71 0.67 2.43
C VAL A 83 -6.84 0.63 0.91
N ALA A 84 -7.24 1.74 0.28
CA ALA A 84 -7.32 1.83 -1.18
C ALA A 84 -5.93 1.66 -1.82
N LYS A 85 -4.90 2.31 -1.26
CA LYS A 85 -3.51 2.14 -1.68
C LYS A 85 -3.05 0.69 -1.52
N TYR A 86 -3.34 0.04 -0.39
CA TYR A 86 -2.98 -1.37 -0.16
C TYR A 86 -3.56 -2.28 -1.25
N THR A 87 -4.80 -2.05 -1.67
CA THR A 87 -5.46 -2.81 -2.74
C THR A 87 -4.87 -2.51 -4.12
N ALA A 88 -4.61 -1.23 -4.42
CA ALA A 88 -4.07 -0.80 -5.71
C ALA A 88 -2.63 -1.33 -5.97
N LEU A 89 -1.86 -1.51 -4.89
CA LEU A 89 -0.48 -2.02 -4.92
C LEU A 89 -0.40 -3.55 -4.84
N PHE A 90 -1.45 -4.28 -5.20
CA PHE A 90 -1.44 -5.74 -5.23
C PHE A 90 -0.25 -6.27 -6.04
N LEU A 91 0.50 -7.22 -5.46
CA LEU A 91 1.77 -7.79 -5.94
C LEU A 91 3.00 -6.87 -5.92
N GLN A 92 2.89 -5.67 -5.34
CA GLN A 92 4.06 -4.81 -5.10
C GLN A 92 4.51 -4.91 -3.63
N ALA A 93 5.82 -4.95 -3.41
CA ALA A 93 6.39 -4.99 -2.06
C ALA A 93 5.98 -3.78 -1.20
N GLU A 94 5.65 -2.66 -1.86
CA GLU A 94 5.23 -1.43 -1.20
C GLU A 94 3.90 -1.57 -0.45
N ALA A 95 3.03 -2.52 -0.80
CA ALA A 95 1.83 -2.82 -0.02
C ALA A 95 2.19 -3.23 1.42
N TYR A 96 3.23 -4.05 1.59
CA TYR A 96 3.71 -4.49 2.91
C TYR A 96 4.44 -3.38 3.67
N THR A 97 5.17 -2.51 2.98
CA THR A 97 5.78 -1.32 3.59
C THR A 97 4.71 -0.35 4.08
N ASN A 98 3.72 -0.04 3.25
CA ASN A 98 2.64 0.88 3.59
C ASN A 98 1.77 0.36 4.73
N PHE A 99 1.44 -0.94 4.74
CA PHE A 99 0.72 -1.58 5.85
C PHE A 99 1.45 -1.38 7.18
N ARG A 100 2.76 -1.67 7.24
CA ARG A 100 3.53 -1.52 8.49
C ARG A 100 3.73 -0.05 8.92
N ARG A 101 3.71 0.89 7.97
CA ARG A 101 3.82 2.33 8.26
C ARG A 101 2.51 2.92 8.79
N THR A 102 1.38 2.48 8.25
CA THR A 102 0.06 3.07 8.53
C THR A 102 -0.76 2.28 9.54
N GLY A 103 -0.51 0.97 9.67
CA GLY A 103 -1.36 0.04 10.40
C GLY A 103 -2.61 -0.40 9.64
N TYR A 104 -2.79 0.06 8.38
CA TYR A 104 -3.98 -0.18 7.58
C TYR A 104 -3.69 -1.04 6.33
N PRO A 105 -4.61 -1.93 5.92
CA PRO A 105 -5.85 -2.30 6.61
C PRO A 105 -5.58 -2.94 7.98
N ALA A 106 -6.54 -2.90 8.90
CA ALA A 106 -6.41 -3.49 10.24
C ALA A 106 -6.41 -5.04 10.16
N LEU A 107 -5.26 -5.61 9.85
CA LEU A 107 -5.07 -7.05 9.69
C LEU A 107 -4.90 -7.74 11.05
N THR A 108 -5.55 -8.89 11.20
CA THR A 108 -5.38 -9.76 12.36
C THR A 108 -4.45 -10.93 12.01
N PRO A 109 -3.51 -11.30 12.91
CA PRO A 109 -2.65 -12.45 12.67
C PRO A 109 -3.48 -13.74 12.65
N VAL A 110 -3.26 -14.59 11.65
CA VAL A 110 -3.91 -15.91 11.55
C VAL A 110 -3.37 -16.87 12.63
N SER A 111 -2.11 -16.69 13.02
CA SER A 111 -1.44 -17.47 14.07
C SER A 111 -0.39 -16.62 14.78
N GLY A 112 -0.13 -16.89 16.06
CA GLY A 112 0.80 -16.12 16.88
C GLY A 112 0.16 -14.84 17.44
N PHE A 113 0.98 -13.95 17.97
CA PHE A 113 0.53 -12.75 18.68
C PHE A 113 0.51 -11.48 17.81
N GLU A 114 1.33 -11.43 16.76
CA GLU A 114 1.46 -10.25 15.90
C GLU A 114 1.93 -10.62 14.47
N ILE A 115 1.66 -9.73 13.51
CA ILE A 115 2.12 -9.90 12.13
C ILE A 115 3.61 -9.50 12.07
N PRO A 116 4.49 -10.32 11.44
CA PRO A 116 5.90 -9.97 11.31
C PRO A 116 6.09 -8.58 10.68
N SER A 117 6.97 -7.79 11.27
CA SER A 117 7.27 -6.43 10.85
C SER A 117 8.59 -6.34 10.08
N ARG A 118 9.35 -7.42 9.92
CA ARG A 118 10.53 -7.48 9.01
C ARG A 118 10.84 -8.90 8.55
N LEU A 119 11.69 -9.00 7.54
CA LEU A 119 12.29 -10.26 7.11
C LEU A 119 13.50 -10.62 7.98
N PRO A 120 13.77 -11.92 8.20
CA PRO A 120 14.95 -12.35 8.93
C PRO A 120 16.23 -12.04 8.15
N TYR A 121 17.32 -11.79 8.87
CA TYR A 121 18.65 -11.77 8.26
C TYR A 121 19.01 -13.17 7.72
N PRO A 122 19.75 -13.25 6.60
CA PRO A 122 20.17 -14.52 6.04
C PRO A 122 21.04 -15.31 7.02
N THR A 123 21.01 -16.63 6.92
CA THR A 123 21.73 -17.52 7.86
C THR A 123 23.24 -17.25 7.88
N ASP A 124 23.84 -16.93 6.73
CA ASP A 124 25.27 -16.66 6.66
C ASP A 124 25.68 -15.43 7.48
N GLU A 125 24.90 -14.35 7.44
CA GLU A 125 25.12 -13.17 8.30
C GLU A 125 24.99 -13.52 9.79
N ARG A 126 24.12 -14.47 10.12
CA ARG A 126 23.91 -14.93 11.50
C ARG A 126 25.06 -15.80 12.01
N LEU A 127 25.80 -16.46 11.13
CA LEU A 127 26.89 -17.39 11.49
C LEU A 127 28.27 -16.74 11.37
N TYR A 128 28.49 -15.96 10.32
CA TYR A 128 29.83 -15.51 9.93
C TYR A 128 30.09 -14.02 10.19
N ASN A 129 29.06 -13.22 10.48
CA ASN A 129 29.18 -11.77 10.71
C ASN A 129 28.54 -11.31 12.04
N VAL A 130 28.65 -12.15 13.07
CA VAL A 130 27.95 -11.97 14.35
C VAL A 130 28.23 -10.60 14.99
N ALA A 131 29.46 -10.09 14.85
CA ALA A 131 29.88 -8.81 15.43
C ALA A 131 29.16 -7.59 14.83
N ASN A 132 28.71 -7.65 13.56
CA ASN A 132 28.08 -6.52 12.86
C ASN A 132 26.57 -6.68 12.70
N ARG A 133 25.97 -7.76 13.23
CA ARG A 133 24.54 -8.01 13.10
C ARG A 133 23.75 -7.42 14.29
N PRO A 134 22.70 -6.63 14.04
CA PRO A 134 21.78 -6.21 15.09
C PRO A 134 21.05 -7.40 15.75
N SER A 135 20.95 -7.39 17.08
CA SER A 135 20.14 -8.36 17.84
C SER A 135 18.66 -7.98 17.76
N VAL A 136 17.96 -8.54 16.77
CA VAL A 136 16.55 -8.25 16.47
C VAL A 136 15.80 -9.52 16.06
N THR A 137 14.48 -9.52 16.24
CA THR A 137 13.56 -10.58 15.79
C THR A 137 12.73 -10.08 14.59
N ILE A 138 11.96 -10.97 13.98
CA ILE A 138 11.02 -10.61 12.89
C ILE A 138 9.89 -9.66 13.36
N PHE A 139 9.75 -9.49 14.67
CA PHE A 139 8.74 -8.64 15.31
C PHE A 139 9.29 -7.29 15.76
N THR A 140 10.61 -7.11 15.76
CA THR A 140 11.22 -5.82 16.10
C THR A 140 10.83 -4.77 15.05
N LYS A 141 10.13 -3.71 15.45
CA LYS A 141 9.75 -2.59 14.55
C LYS A 141 10.96 -1.99 13.85
N MET A 142 10.81 -1.62 12.58
CA MET A 142 11.84 -0.86 11.85
C MET A 142 11.85 0.59 12.35
N GLY A 143 12.98 1.29 12.27
CA GLY A 143 13.12 2.63 12.85
C GLY A 143 12.18 3.71 12.26
N TRP A 144 11.65 3.48 11.06
CA TRP A 144 10.66 4.38 10.41
C TRP A 144 9.21 4.05 10.77
N MET A 145 8.97 2.94 11.46
CA MET A 145 7.61 2.60 11.90
C MET A 145 7.24 3.48 13.10
N PRO A 146 5.99 3.96 13.17
CA PRO A 146 5.50 4.72 14.31
C PRO A 146 5.40 3.87 15.58
#